data_AF-A0AA42PI47-F1
#
_entry.id   AF-A0AA42PI47-F1
#
_cell.length_a   1.000
_cell.length_b   1.000
_cell.length_c   1.000
_cell.angle_alpha   90.00
_cell.angle_beta   90.00
_cell.angle_gamma   90.00
#
_symmetry.space_group_name_H-M   'P 1'
#
loop_
_entity.id
_entity.type
_entity.pdbx_description
1 polymer ?
#
loop_
_entity_poly.entity_id
_entity_poly.type
_entity_poly.pdbx_seq_one_letter_code
_entity_poly.pdbx_strand_id
1 'polypeptide(L)'
;MPKYVLDRNAVIEIERMNAGHWSSMGAKVRKIDKRKNFASPLLSVLETGRSASRDAAAVIESITREEAVMRRFFRRARVDSEYLVSEQHVLSGEFLDSLTQNQARDLQFIASAQRLLSKQTAGNMVRKEFNRVVEFVRDAGRELQDPLSLVVLACPLGSERARGLLKPSVEADDKAAFNALADVEKIKLVNYIELLMSEHGQASELRLFSEDKGLVGMKAAIVVTHSGTVRNSVLGHEVGYRFDPEKYLAAMPYLEGQPKISGEVRARLFDQS
;
A
#
# COMPACT_ATOMS: atom_id res chain seq x y z
N MET A 1 11.05 -6.48 18.24
CA MET A 1 10.50 -7.77 17.76
C MET A 1 9.88 -7.49 16.39
N PRO A 2 10.38 -8.02 15.26
CA PRO A 2 9.81 -7.69 13.96
C PRO A 2 8.40 -8.27 13.81
N LYS A 3 7.46 -7.45 13.34
CA LYS A 3 6.10 -7.85 13.00
C LYS A 3 5.94 -7.80 11.49
N TYR A 4 5.46 -8.88 10.90
CA TYR A 4 5.27 -9.01 9.45
C TYR A 4 3.78 -9.03 9.14
N VAL A 5 3.36 -8.17 8.21
CA VAL A 5 2.03 -8.22 7.59
C VAL A 5 2.20 -8.75 6.18
N LEU A 6 1.45 -9.81 5.86
CA LEU A 6 1.59 -10.57 4.62
C LEU A 6 0.49 -10.18 3.63
N ASP A 7 0.87 -9.82 2.41
CA ASP A 7 -0.10 -9.62 1.32
C ASP A 7 -0.76 -10.94 0.89
N ARG A 8 -1.81 -10.83 0.07
CA ARG A 8 -2.54 -12.02 -0.40
C ARG A 8 -1.67 -13.02 -1.14
N ASN A 9 -0.71 -12.56 -1.94
CA ASN A 9 0.19 -13.43 -2.69
C ASN A 9 1.07 -14.26 -1.75
N ALA A 10 1.54 -13.67 -0.64
CA ALA A 10 2.31 -14.40 0.36
C ALA A 10 1.48 -15.47 1.07
N VAL A 11 0.21 -15.19 1.38
CA VAL A 11 -0.68 -16.19 1.99
C VAL A 11 -0.99 -17.32 1.01
N ILE A 12 -1.30 -17.03 -0.26
CA ILE A 12 -1.48 -18.04 -1.31
C ILE A 12 -0.24 -18.94 -1.44
N GLU A 13 0.95 -18.34 -1.33
CA GLU A 13 2.18 -19.11 -1.42
C GLU A 13 2.40 -20.00 -0.18
N ILE A 14 2.02 -19.53 1.01
CA ILE A 14 1.99 -20.37 2.21
C ILE A 14 1.06 -21.59 2.02
N GLU A 15 -0.12 -21.39 1.45
CA GLU A 15 -1.07 -22.49 1.16
C GLU A 15 -0.42 -23.55 0.26
N ARG A 16 0.22 -23.12 -0.82
CA ARG A 16 0.96 -24.01 -1.74
C ARG A 16 2.06 -24.78 -1.04
N MET A 17 2.84 -24.10 -0.20
CA MET A 17 3.93 -24.72 0.57
C MET A 17 3.41 -25.72 1.61
N ASN A 18 2.25 -25.46 2.22
CA ASN A 18 1.57 -26.38 3.12
C ASN A 18 1.08 -27.65 2.40
N ALA A 19 0.71 -27.53 1.12
CA ALA A 19 0.35 -28.64 0.24
C ALA A 19 1.56 -29.42 -0.31
N GLY A 20 2.79 -28.99 0.00
CA GLY A 20 4.01 -29.68 -0.41
C GLY A 20 4.64 -29.15 -1.71
N HIS A 21 4.10 -28.09 -2.30
CA HIS A 21 4.70 -27.44 -3.46
C HIS A 21 5.81 -26.49 -3.03
N TRP A 22 6.97 -26.56 -3.68
CA TRP A 22 8.08 -25.65 -3.41
C TRP A 22 8.04 -24.43 -4.33
N SER A 23 8.37 -23.26 -3.79
CA SER A 23 8.70 -22.06 -4.58
C SER A 23 9.78 -21.20 -3.92
N SER A 24 10.36 -20.30 -4.72
CA SER A 24 11.32 -19.32 -4.25
C SER A 24 10.71 -18.31 -3.28
N MET A 25 9.47 -17.87 -3.51
CA MET A 25 8.73 -16.98 -2.62
C MET A 25 8.42 -17.68 -1.29
N GLY A 26 7.96 -18.93 -1.32
CA GLY A 26 7.71 -19.74 -0.12
C GLY A 26 8.98 -19.93 0.70
N ALA A 27 10.13 -20.12 0.06
CA ALA A 27 11.43 -20.15 0.75
C ALA A 27 11.78 -18.81 1.43
N LYS A 28 11.39 -17.67 0.85
CA LYS A 28 11.54 -16.35 1.49
C LYS A 28 10.60 -16.19 2.68
N VAL A 29 9.32 -16.58 2.54
CA VAL A 29 8.34 -16.53 3.63
C VAL A 29 8.78 -17.40 4.81
N ARG A 30 9.36 -18.59 4.55
CA ARG A 30 9.93 -19.45 5.62
C ARG A 30 11.00 -18.74 6.47
N LYS A 31 11.71 -17.73 5.93
CA LYS A 31 12.70 -16.97 6.72
C LYS A 31 12.06 -16.13 7.83
N ILE A 32 10.75 -15.90 7.77
CA ILE A 32 9.97 -15.24 8.81
C ILE A 32 9.76 -16.18 10.01
N ASP A 33 9.80 -17.51 9.83
CA ASP A 33 9.51 -18.49 10.88
C ASP A 33 10.59 -18.59 11.97
N LYS A 34 10.64 -17.59 12.86
CA LYS A 34 11.61 -17.46 13.95
C LYS A 34 10.89 -17.12 15.25
N ARG A 35 11.38 -17.62 16.40
CA ARG A 35 10.75 -17.47 17.74
C ARG A 35 10.39 -16.04 18.15
N LYS A 36 11.14 -15.04 17.67
CA LYS A 36 10.94 -13.61 17.98
C LYS A 36 10.25 -12.85 16.84
N ASN A 37 9.70 -13.54 15.86
CA ASN A 37 8.96 -12.91 14.79
C ASN A 37 7.47 -13.09 15.05
N PHE A 38 6.69 -12.16 14.52
CA PHE A 38 5.25 -12.23 14.46
C PHE A 38 4.81 -12.09 13.01
N ALA A 39 3.87 -12.92 12.54
CA ALA A 39 3.36 -12.90 11.18
C ALA A 39 1.83 -12.85 11.19
N SER A 40 1.27 -11.95 10.40
CA SER A 40 -0.16 -11.68 10.34
C SER A 40 -0.68 -11.73 8.90
N PRO A 41 -1.80 -12.44 8.61
CA PRO A 41 -2.47 -12.40 7.32
C PRO A 41 -3.44 -11.22 7.20
N LEU A 42 -3.47 -10.27 8.16
CA LEU A 42 -4.45 -9.17 8.20
C LEU A 42 -4.58 -8.43 6.87
N LEU A 43 -3.47 -8.18 6.17
CA LEU A 43 -3.52 -7.50 4.87
C LEU A 43 -4.24 -8.34 3.80
N SER A 44 -3.96 -9.64 3.72
CA SER A 44 -4.65 -10.59 2.81
C SER A 44 -6.14 -10.75 3.12
N VAL A 45 -6.50 -10.84 4.40
CA VAL A 45 -7.90 -10.87 4.86
C VAL A 45 -8.66 -9.64 4.35
N LEU A 46 -8.08 -8.46 4.53
CA LEU A 46 -8.71 -7.20 4.13
C LEU A 46 -8.74 -6.99 2.62
N GLU A 47 -7.80 -7.58 1.87
CA GLU A 47 -7.89 -7.68 0.41
C GLU A 47 -9.09 -8.53 -0.04
N THR A 48 -9.42 -9.60 0.71
CA THR A 48 -10.51 -10.52 0.36
C THR A 48 -11.88 -9.85 0.46
N GLY A 49 -12.09 -9.05 1.51
CA GLY A 49 -13.30 -8.25 1.71
C GLY A 49 -13.56 -7.19 0.64
N ARG A 50 -12.55 -6.86 -0.19
CA ARG A 50 -12.65 -5.83 -1.23
C ARG A 50 -12.97 -6.37 -2.62
N SER A 51 -13.08 -7.69 -2.78
CA SER A 51 -13.49 -8.32 -4.05
C SER A 51 -14.94 -7.97 -4.45
N ALA A 52 -15.28 -8.12 -5.74
CA ALA A 52 -16.58 -7.75 -6.28
C ALA A 52 -17.78 -8.44 -5.58
N SER A 53 -17.57 -9.58 -4.93
CA SER A 53 -18.53 -10.23 -4.03
C SER A 53 -18.29 -9.77 -2.60
N ARG A 54 -18.73 -8.55 -2.28
CA ARG A 54 -18.64 -7.96 -0.95
C ARG A 54 -19.63 -8.65 0.00
N ASP A 55 -19.14 -9.29 1.03
CA ASP A 55 -19.95 -9.63 2.21
C ASP A 55 -19.03 -9.82 3.42
N ALA A 56 -19.49 -9.38 4.59
CA ALA A 56 -18.88 -9.67 5.88
C ALA A 56 -18.58 -11.17 6.04
N ALA A 57 -19.46 -12.02 5.50
CA ALA A 57 -19.27 -13.47 5.44
C ALA A 57 -17.95 -13.88 4.77
N ALA A 58 -17.57 -13.23 3.66
CA ALA A 58 -16.32 -13.53 2.95
C ALA A 58 -15.08 -13.11 3.75
N VAL A 59 -15.16 -12.01 4.52
CA VAL A 59 -14.08 -11.60 5.42
C VAL A 59 -13.92 -12.61 6.55
N ILE A 60 -15.02 -13.03 7.18
CA ILE A 60 -15.02 -14.02 8.27
C ILE A 60 -14.48 -15.37 7.78
N GLU A 61 -14.91 -15.82 6.59
CA GLU A 61 -14.38 -17.03 5.96
C GLU A 61 -12.88 -16.90 5.70
N SER A 62 -12.44 -15.75 5.17
CA SER A 62 -11.02 -15.50 4.91
C SER A 62 -10.19 -15.50 6.19
N ILE A 63 -10.68 -14.86 7.27
CA ILE A 63 -10.04 -14.91 8.60
C ILE A 63 -9.87 -16.37 9.01
N THR A 64 -10.94 -17.15 9.01
CA THR A 64 -10.92 -18.55 9.47
C THR A 64 -9.98 -19.42 8.64
N ARG A 65 -10.04 -19.30 7.32
CA ARG A 65 -9.20 -20.07 6.40
C ARG A 65 -7.73 -19.69 6.52
N GLU A 66 -7.42 -18.40 6.43
CA GLU A 66 -6.03 -17.90 6.43
C GLU A 66 -5.37 -18.09 7.79
N GLU A 67 -6.13 -18.01 8.88
CA GLU A 67 -5.70 -18.38 10.22
C GLU A 67 -5.14 -19.81 10.27
N ALA A 68 -5.91 -20.78 9.81
CA ALA A 68 -5.52 -22.18 9.81
C ALA A 68 -4.28 -22.44 8.94
N VAL A 69 -4.20 -21.75 7.80
CA VAL A 69 -3.05 -21.77 6.88
C VAL A 69 -1.78 -21.26 7.57
N MET A 70 -1.89 -20.13 8.26
CA MET A 70 -0.79 -19.49 8.98
C MET A 70 -0.29 -20.35 10.13
N ARG A 71 -1.18 -20.89 10.97
CA ARG A 71 -0.82 -21.79 12.08
C ARG A 71 -0.10 -23.05 11.61
N ARG A 72 -0.53 -23.63 10.49
CA ARG A 72 0.10 -24.83 9.92
C ARG A 72 1.53 -24.56 9.44
N PHE A 73 1.76 -23.37 8.88
CA PHE A 73 3.04 -23.02 8.26
C PHE A 73 4.08 -22.50 9.25
N PHE A 74 3.71 -21.57 10.12
CA PHE A 74 4.61 -20.95 11.10
C PHE A 74 4.68 -21.77 12.39
N ARG A 75 5.78 -22.50 12.57
CA ARG A 75 5.99 -23.36 13.76
C ARG A 75 6.68 -22.63 14.91
N ARG A 76 7.36 -21.53 14.61
CA ARG A 76 8.21 -20.78 15.55
C ARG A 76 7.78 -19.33 15.68
N ALA A 77 7.41 -18.67 14.58
CA ALA A 77 6.87 -17.32 14.65
C ALA A 77 5.52 -17.32 15.36
N ARG A 78 5.22 -16.25 16.08
CA ARG A 78 3.87 -15.99 16.60
C ARG A 78 2.96 -15.59 15.44
N VAL A 79 1.68 -15.94 15.54
CA VAL A 79 0.63 -15.53 14.61
C VAL A 79 -0.53 -14.92 15.40
N ASP A 80 -1.30 -14.03 14.79
CA ASP A 80 -2.45 -13.32 15.39
C ASP A 80 -3.79 -14.04 15.22
N SER A 81 -3.74 -15.33 14.93
CA SER A 81 -4.89 -16.20 14.77
C SER A 81 -6.03 -15.93 15.76
N GLU A 82 -5.72 -15.86 17.06
CA GLU A 82 -6.73 -15.69 18.11
C GLU A 82 -7.33 -14.28 18.12
N TYR A 83 -6.52 -13.27 17.80
CA TYR A 83 -6.95 -11.89 17.74
C TYR A 83 -7.83 -11.62 16.52
N LEU A 84 -7.46 -12.12 15.34
CA LEU A 84 -8.26 -11.93 14.13
C LEU A 84 -9.64 -12.59 14.25
N VAL A 85 -9.71 -13.76 14.89
CA VAL A 85 -10.98 -14.44 15.18
C VAL A 85 -11.81 -13.66 16.21
N SER A 86 -11.19 -13.13 17.28
CA SER A 86 -11.93 -12.35 18.27
C SER A 86 -12.47 -11.03 17.73
N GLU A 87 -11.72 -10.40 16.82
CA GLU A 87 -12.07 -9.11 16.20
C GLU A 87 -12.81 -9.24 14.87
N GLN A 88 -13.24 -10.44 14.48
CA GLN A 88 -13.84 -10.69 13.17
C GLN A 88 -15.03 -9.77 12.88
N HIS A 89 -15.87 -9.47 13.88
CA HIS A 89 -17.03 -8.60 13.74
C HIS A 89 -16.66 -7.13 13.51
N VAL A 90 -15.56 -6.68 14.13
CA VAL A 90 -15.01 -5.33 13.90
C VAL A 90 -14.46 -5.25 12.48
N LEU A 91 -13.65 -6.24 12.08
CA LEU A 91 -13.01 -6.29 10.77
C LEU A 91 -14.00 -6.46 9.62
N SER A 92 -15.08 -7.21 9.82
CA SER A 92 -16.11 -7.47 8.80
C SER A 92 -17.26 -6.45 8.81
N GLY A 93 -17.31 -5.54 9.79
CA GLY A 93 -18.36 -4.54 9.96
C GLY A 93 -17.88 -3.14 9.56
N GLU A 94 -17.95 -2.20 10.50
CA GLU A 94 -17.63 -0.77 10.29
C GLU A 94 -16.24 -0.55 9.66
N PHE A 95 -15.28 -1.42 9.98
CA PHE A 95 -13.95 -1.38 9.38
C PHE A 95 -14.01 -1.57 7.87
N LEU A 96 -14.69 -2.61 7.40
CA LEU A 96 -14.85 -2.91 5.98
C LEU A 96 -15.64 -1.81 5.26
N ASP A 97 -16.70 -1.31 5.90
CA ASP A 97 -17.52 -0.22 5.36
C ASP A 97 -16.69 1.05 5.16
N SER A 98 -15.89 1.43 6.15
CA SER A 98 -15.02 2.62 6.06
C SER A 98 -13.97 2.51 4.95
N LEU A 99 -13.48 1.30 4.66
CA LEU A 99 -12.53 1.07 3.58
C LEU A 99 -13.19 1.11 2.20
N THR A 100 -14.48 0.80 2.11
CA THR A 100 -15.19 0.68 0.82
C THR A 100 -16.06 1.90 0.50
N GLN A 101 -16.26 2.81 1.46
CA GLN A 101 -17.15 3.97 1.35
C GLN A 101 -16.90 4.84 0.10
N ASN A 102 -15.63 5.05 -0.26
CA ASN A 102 -15.24 5.87 -1.41
C ASN A 102 -14.77 5.06 -2.62
N GLN A 103 -14.93 3.73 -2.62
CA GLN A 103 -14.28 2.85 -3.57
C GLN A 103 -14.62 3.18 -5.04
N ALA A 104 -15.88 3.54 -5.33
CA ALA A 104 -16.28 3.92 -6.70
C ALA A 104 -15.56 5.19 -7.19
N ARG A 105 -15.47 6.21 -6.33
CA ARG A 105 -14.74 7.46 -6.61
C ARG A 105 -13.25 7.20 -6.77
N ASP A 106 -12.69 6.35 -5.92
CA ASP A 106 -11.27 5.97 -5.96
C ASP A 106 -10.91 5.18 -7.23
N LEU A 107 -11.77 4.23 -7.63
CA LEU A 107 -11.62 3.49 -8.88
C LEU A 107 -11.66 4.42 -10.09
N GLN A 108 -12.64 5.33 -10.15
CA GLN A 108 -12.75 6.30 -11.25
C GLN A 108 -11.51 7.20 -11.32
N PHE A 109 -11.02 7.67 -10.17
CA PHE A 109 -9.80 8.47 -10.11
C PHE A 109 -8.58 7.71 -10.61
N ILE A 110 -8.36 6.48 -10.14
CA ILE A 110 -7.23 5.64 -10.56
C ILE A 110 -7.30 5.33 -12.06
N ALA A 111 -8.47 4.93 -12.57
CA ALA A 111 -8.65 4.65 -14.00
C ALA A 111 -8.34 5.89 -14.86
N SER A 112 -8.76 7.07 -14.40
CA SER A 112 -8.48 8.33 -15.09
C SER A 112 -6.99 8.69 -15.03
N ALA A 113 -6.35 8.47 -13.88
CA ALA A 113 -4.91 8.68 -13.71
C ALA A 113 -4.07 7.73 -14.58
N GLN A 114 -4.46 6.45 -14.70
CA GLN A 114 -3.81 5.46 -15.55
C GLN A 114 -3.79 5.90 -17.01
N ARG A 115 -4.91 6.42 -17.52
CA ARG A 115 -5.01 6.94 -18.89
C ARG A 115 -4.19 8.21 -19.08
N LEU A 116 -4.30 9.16 -18.12
CA LEU A 116 -3.57 10.42 -18.12
C LEU A 116 -2.05 10.21 -18.18
N LEU A 117 -1.55 9.25 -17.41
CA LEU A 117 -0.12 8.96 -17.21
C LEU A 117 0.42 7.82 -18.09
N SER A 118 -0.37 7.37 -19.07
CA SER A 118 -0.05 6.26 -19.96
C SER A 118 1.32 6.42 -20.62
N LYS A 119 1.65 7.64 -21.05
CA LYS A 119 2.97 7.98 -21.59
C LYS A 119 3.96 8.32 -20.49
N GLN A 120 5.21 7.87 -20.66
CA GLN A 120 6.29 8.31 -19.80
C GLN A 120 6.60 9.79 -20.05
N THR A 121 6.79 10.54 -18.99
CA THR A 121 7.12 11.96 -19.06
C THR A 121 8.56 12.13 -19.54
N ALA A 122 8.75 12.88 -20.63
CA ALA A 122 10.09 13.27 -21.09
C ALA A 122 10.73 14.25 -20.08
N GLY A 123 12.06 14.15 -19.89
CA GLY A 123 12.77 14.91 -18.85
C GLY A 123 12.57 16.43 -18.93
N ASN A 124 12.53 16.99 -20.14
CA ASN A 124 12.27 18.42 -20.36
C ASN A 124 10.82 18.86 -20.08
N MET A 125 9.90 17.91 -19.94
CA MET A 125 8.46 18.15 -19.73
C MET A 125 8.00 17.89 -18.30
N VAL A 126 8.88 17.39 -17.42
CA VAL A 126 8.55 16.97 -16.04
C VAL A 126 7.76 18.03 -15.29
N ARG A 127 8.19 19.29 -15.30
CA ARG A 127 7.49 20.37 -14.59
C ARG A 127 6.07 20.62 -15.12
N LYS A 128 5.90 20.60 -16.44
CA LYS A 128 4.60 20.83 -17.07
C LYS A 128 3.64 19.69 -16.79
N GLU A 129 4.10 18.44 -16.95
CA GLU A 129 3.27 17.27 -16.65
C GLU A 129 2.98 17.14 -15.16
N PHE A 130 3.93 17.46 -14.28
CA PHE A 130 3.69 17.48 -12.84
C PHE A 130 2.58 18.48 -12.46
N ASN A 131 2.64 19.72 -12.96
CA ASN A 131 1.61 20.73 -12.70
C ASN A 131 0.23 20.31 -13.24
N ARG A 132 0.20 19.73 -14.44
CA ARG A 132 -1.04 19.18 -15.02
C ARG A 132 -1.63 18.07 -14.14
N VAL A 133 -0.78 17.24 -13.54
CA VAL A 133 -1.23 16.18 -12.63
C VAL A 133 -1.70 16.76 -11.29
N VAL A 134 -1.07 17.82 -10.78
CA VAL A 134 -1.56 18.56 -9.60
C VAL A 134 -2.96 19.12 -9.85
N GLU A 135 -3.20 19.72 -11.01
CA GLU A 135 -4.52 20.21 -11.43
C GLU A 135 -5.52 19.06 -11.50
N PHE A 136 -5.18 17.95 -12.16
CA PHE A 136 -6.02 16.74 -12.21
C PHE A 136 -6.41 16.22 -10.81
N VAL A 137 -5.47 16.19 -9.86
CA VAL A 137 -5.74 15.75 -8.48
C VAL A 137 -6.71 16.72 -7.78
N ARG A 138 -6.50 18.03 -7.95
CA ARG A 138 -7.36 19.07 -7.37
C ARG A 138 -8.76 19.08 -7.97
N ASP A 139 -8.88 18.91 -9.28
CA ASP A 139 -10.15 18.83 -10.00
C ASP A 139 -10.95 17.59 -9.58
N ALA A 140 -10.27 16.51 -9.21
CA ALA A 140 -10.89 15.33 -8.60
C ALA A 140 -11.31 15.56 -7.13
N GLY A 141 -11.08 16.76 -6.57
CA GLY A 141 -11.39 17.12 -5.19
C GLY A 141 -10.61 16.30 -4.17
N ARG A 142 -9.35 15.94 -4.49
CA ARG A 142 -8.48 15.17 -3.61
C ARG A 142 -7.36 16.04 -3.06
N GLU A 143 -6.96 15.74 -1.83
CA GLU A 143 -5.77 16.32 -1.22
C GLU A 143 -4.51 15.82 -1.92
N LEU A 144 -3.51 16.70 -2.07
CA LEU A 144 -2.25 16.33 -2.75
C LEU A 144 -1.46 15.30 -1.96
N GLN A 145 -1.67 15.25 -0.65
CA GLN A 145 -0.97 14.38 0.27
C GLN A 145 -1.74 13.07 0.56
N ASP A 146 -2.91 12.85 -0.03
CA ASP A 146 -3.58 11.53 0.03
C ASP A 146 -2.68 10.46 -0.64
N PRO A 147 -2.52 9.25 -0.06
CA PRO A 147 -1.67 8.22 -0.65
C PRO A 147 -1.96 7.87 -2.12
N LEU A 148 -3.22 7.95 -2.60
CA LEU A 148 -3.50 7.81 -4.03
C LEU A 148 -2.93 8.99 -4.83
N SER A 149 -3.18 10.22 -4.38
CA SER A 149 -2.61 11.41 -4.98
C SER A 149 -1.09 11.37 -5.03
N LEU A 150 -0.43 10.93 -3.95
CA LEU A 150 1.02 10.82 -3.88
C LEU A 150 1.59 9.81 -4.89
N VAL A 151 0.92 8.66 -5.09
CA VAL A 151 1.31 7.68 -6.11
C VAL A 151 1.17 8.30 -7.52
N VAL A 152 0.06 8.97 -7.79
CA VAL A 152 -0.21 9.63 -9.07
C VAL A 152 0.80 10.76 -9.35
N LEU A 153 1.09 11.60 -8.35
CA LEU A 153 2.04 12.71 -8.43
C LEU A 153 3.50 12.25 -8.59
N ALA A 154 3.84 11.05 -8.10
CA ALA A 154 5.17 10.48 -8.26
C ALA A 154 5.45 9.99 -9.70
N CYS A 155 4.43 9.62 -10.47
CA CYS A 155 4.58 9.15 -11.84
C CYS A 155 5.26 10.16 -12.80
N PRO A 156 4.82 11.43 -12.91
CA PRO A 156 5.46 12.42 -13.79
C PRO A 156 6.89 12.79 -13.34
N LEU A 157 7.25 12.51 -12.08
CA LEU A 157 8.62 12.66 -11.57
C LEU A 157 9.54 11.50 -11.98
N GLY A 158 9.05 10.56 -12.80
CA GLY A 158 9.81 9.42 -13.29
C GLY A 158 9.80 8.22 -12.35
N SER A 159 8.85 8.14 -11.40
CA SER A 159 8.89 7.05 -10.42
C SER A 159 8.50 5.69 -10.98
N GLU A 160 9.49 4.80 -11.15
CA GLU A 160 9.25 3.42 -11.59
C GLU A 160 8.38 2.64 -10.61
N ARG A 161 8.51 2.90 -9.30
CA ARG A 161 7.71 2.23 -8.26
C ARG A 161 6.24 2.66 -8.33
N ALA A 162 6.00 3.96 -8.45
CA ALA A 162 4.65 4.49 -8.63
C ALA A 162 4.03 4.00 -9.94
N ARG A 163 4.80 3.99 -11.05
CA ARG A 163 4.34 3.43 -12.32
C ARG A 163 4.15 1.92 -12.26
N GLY A 164 4.92 1.20 -11.44
CA GLY A 164 4.79 -0.23 -11.21
C GLY A 164 3.50 -0.58 -10.45
N LEU A 165 3.08 0.28 -9.52
CA LEU A 165 1.79 0.16 -8.84
C LEU A 165 0.63 0.58 -9.73
N LEU A 166 0.70 1.78 -10.29
CA LEU A 166 -0.38 2.36 -11.07
C LEU A 166 -0.57 1.64 -12.41
N LYS A 167 0.49 1.07 -12.98
CA LYS A 167 0.55 0.44 -14.32
C LYS A 167 -0.18 1.28 -15.38
N PRO A 168 0.22 2.54 -15.61
CA PRO A 168 -0.48 3.44 -16.53
C PRO A 168 -0.58 2.85 -17.94
N SER A 169 -1.77 2.85 -18.50
CA SER A 169 -2.05 2.34 -19.86
C SER A 169 -3.22 3.11 -20.47
N VAL A 170 -3.20 3.24 -21.80
CA VAL A 170 -4.34 3.79 -22.56
C VAL A 170 -5.52 2.82 -22.51
N GLU A 171 -5.23 1.52 -22.44
CA GLU A 171 -6.20 0.42 -22.41
C GLU A 171 -6.56 0.00 -20.98
N ALA A 172 -6.35 0.88 -19.99
CA ALA A 172 -6.66 0.56 -18.60
C ALA A 172 -8.16 0.22 -18.45
N ASP A 173 -8.41 -1.00 -18.01
CA ASP A 173 -9.72 -1.56 -17.69
C ASP A 173 -10.00 -1.49 -16.18
N ASP A 174 -11.24 -1.79 -15.80
CA ASP A 174 -11.67 -1.75 -14.39
C ASP A 174 -10.85 -2.68 -13.50
N LYS A 175 -10.37 -3.81 -14.06
CA LYS A 175 -9.52 -4.76 -13.34
C LYS A 175 -8.15 -4.18 -13.04
N ALA A 176 -7.53 -3.50 -14.00
CA ALA A 176 -6.25 -2.82 -13.81
C ALA A 176 -6.38 -1.68 -12.78
N ALA A 177 -7.46 -0.89 -12.85
CA ALA A 177 -7.73 0.16 -11.89
C ALA A 177 -7.96 -0.40 -10.48
N PHE A 178 -8.72 -1.49 -10.38
CA PHE A 178 -8.98 -2.18 -9.11
C PHE A 178 -7.71 -2.72 -8.46
N ASN A 179 -6.84 -3.38 -9.24
CA ASN A 179 -5.58 -3.89 -8.71
C ASN A 179 -4.67 -2.76 -8.21
N ALA A 180 -4.55 -1.67 -8.97
CA ALA A 180 -3.78 -0.51 -8.56
C ALA A 180 -4.34 0.13 -7.29
N LEU A 181 -5.67 0.28 -7.19
CA LEU A 181 -6.33 0.77 -5.99
C LEU A 181 -6.02 -0.12 -4.78
N ALA A 182 -6.20 -1.44 -4.92
CA ALA A 182 -5.94 -2.39 -3.85
C ALA A 182 -4.50 -2.28 -3.33
N ASP A 183 -3.50 -2.15 -4.21
CA ASP A 183 -2.11 -1.99 -3.78
C ASP A 183 -1.84 -0.65 -3.08
N VAL A 184 -2.43 0.46 -3.55
CA VAL A 184 -2.29 1.75 -2.84
C VAL A 184 -2.96 1.72 -1.47
N GLU A 185 -4.11 1.07 -1.34
CA GLU A 185 -4.79 0.93 -0.06
C GLU A 185 -4.00 0.07 0.93
N LYS A 186 -3.20 -0.91 0.47
CA LYS A 186 -2.25 -1.63 1.33
C LYS A 186 -1.25 -0.68 1.96
N ILE A 187 -0.76 0.31 1.20
CA ILE A 187 0.14 1.34 1.74
C ILE A 187 -0.55 2.12 2.85
N LYS A 188 -1.80 2.57 2.63
CA LYS A 188 -2.60 3.28 3.64
C LYS A 188 -2.71 2.46 4.93
N LEU A 189 -3.10 1.19 4.81
CA LEU A 189 -3.35 0.32 5.94
C LEU A 189 -2.08 -0.02 6.72
N VAL A 190 -0.97 -0.35 6.04
CA VAL A 190 0.30 -0.65 6.71
C VAL A 190 0.81 0.55 7.49
N ASN A 191 0.73 1.74 6.88
CA ASN A 191 1.11 3.00 7.52
C ASN A 191 0.22 3.32 8.74
N TYR A 192 -1.07 3.02 8.66
CA TYR A 192 -1.98 3.17 9.79
C TYR A 192 -1.67 2.21 10.94
N ILE A 193 -1.37 0.94 10.65
CA ILE A 193 -0.97 -0.04 11.67
C ILE A 193 0.33 0.41 12.36
N GLU A 194 1.29 0.95 11.59
CA GLU A 194 2.52 1.53 12.15
C GLU A 194 2.25 2.69 13.10
N LEU A 195 1.33 3.58 12.73
CA LEU A 195 0.90 4.70 13.57
C LEU A 195 0.30 4.21 14.89
N LEU A 196 -0.71 3.34 14.85
CA LEU A 196 -1.34 2.80 16.05
C LEU A 196 -0.33 2.09 16.95
N MET A 197 0.58 1.32 16.36
CA MET A 197 1.65 0.68 17.11
C MET A 197 2.51 1.71 17.84
N SER A 198 2.88 2.81 17.18
CA SER A 198 3.63 3.90 17.79
C SER A 198 2.86 4.56 18.95
N GLU A 199 1.58 4.88 18.75
CA GLU A 199 0.72 5.49 19.77
C GLU A 199 0.56 4.61 21.01
N HIS A 200 0.50 3.29 20.83
CA HIS A 200 0.45 2.32 21.93
C HIS A 200 1.83 1.94 22.51
N GLY A 201 2.89 2.71 22.21
CA GLY A 201 4.23 2.49 22.74
C GLY A 201 4.90 1.19 22.25
N GLN A 202 4.40 0.60 21.17
CA GLN A 202 4.98 -0.61 20.57
C GLN A 202 6.15 -0.22 19.66
N ALA A 203 7.36 -0.18 20.22
CA ALA A 203 8.60 0.11 19.48
C ALA A 203 9.06 -1.01 18.50
N SER A 204 8.16 -1.88 18.06
CA SER A 204 8.45 -2.95 17.11
C SER A 204 8.35 -2.47 15.67
N GLU A 205 9.34 -2.81 14.86
CA GLU A 205 9.32 -2.61 13.41
C GLU A 205 8.21 -3.45 12.74
N LEU A 206 7.29 -2.78 12.05
CA LEU A 206 6.33 -3.42 11.14
C LEU A 206 6.98 -3.56 9.76
N ARG A 207 6.85 -4.74 9.15
CA ARG A 207 7.40 -5.05 7.83
C ARG A 207 6.29 -5.60 6.94
N LEU A 208 6.07 -4.92 5.82
CA LEU A 208 5.28 -5.48 4.73
C LEU A 208 6.09 -6.58 4.04
N PHE A 209 5.53 -7.78 3.94
CA PHE A 209 6.07 -8.82 3.07
C PHE A 209 5.24 -8.89 1.78
N SER A 210 5.87 -8.49 0.68
CA SER A 210 5.32 -8.60 -0.67
C SER A 210 6.48 -8.79 -1.67
N GLU A 211 6.22 -9.50 -2.77
CA GLU A 211 7.16 -9.54 -3.91
C GLU A 211 6.94 -8.39 -4.90
N ASP A 212 5.87 -7.61 -4.73
CA ASP A 212 5.65 -6.42 -5.53
C ASP A 212 6.63 -5.31 -5.11
N LYS A 213 7.66 -5.11 -5.94
CA LYS A 213 8.70 -4.10 -5.72
C LYS A 213 8.15 -2.68 -5.79
N GLY A 214 7.09 -2.44 -6.57
CA GLY A 214 6.41 -1.15 -6.64
C GLY A 214 5.73 -0.83 -5.32
N LEU A 215 5.00 -1.80 -4.77
CA LEU A 215 4.32 -1.70 -3.48
C LEU A 215 5.30 -1.46 -2.34
N VAL A 216 6.29 -2.34 -2.17
CA VAL A 216 7.30 -2.22 -1.11
C VAL A 216 8.06 -0.88 -1.25
N GLY A 217 8.39 -0.51 -2.48
CA GLY A 217 9.13 0.70 -2.77
C GLY A 217 8.34 1.98 -2.51
N MET A 218 7.04 2.02 -2.82
CA MET A 218 6.20 3.19 -2.56
C MET A 218 5.78 3.27 -1.09
N LYS A 219 5.54 2.14 -0.41
CA LYS A 219 5.32 2.12 1.04
C LYS A 219 6.48 2.78 1.78
N ALA A 220 7.72 2.51 1.37
CA ALA A 220 8.90 3.13 1.99
C ALA A 220 9.01 4.65 1.74
N ALA A 221 8.41 5.16 0.65
CA ALA A 221 8.47 6.56 0.25
C ALA A 221 7.30 7.41 0.79
N ILE A 222 6.16 6.79 1.11
CA ILE A 222 5.01 7.45 1.71
C ILE A 222 5.09 7.25 3.22
N VAL A 223 5.41 8.32 3.95
CA VAL A 223 5.57 8.32 5.40
C VAL A 223 4.36 8.95 6.08
N VAL A 224 4.03 8.46 7.28
CA VAL A 224 3.01 9.09 8.13
C VAL A 224 3.63 10.27 8.88
N THR A 225 2.94 11.41 8.90
CA THR A 225 3.37 12.61 9.65
C THR A 225 2.35 12.93 10.73
N HIS A 226 2.82 13.12 11.97
CA HIS A 226 1.98 13.46 13.13
C HIS A 226 1.72 14.98 13.26
N SER A 227 2.48 15.84 12.59
CA SER A 227 2.20 17.28 12.50
C SER A 227 1.23 17.54 11.35
N GLY A 228 0.18 18.35 11.60
CA GLY A 228 -0.87 18.70 10.63
C GLY A 228 -0.32 19.09 9.25
N THR A 229 -1.05 18.95 8.14
CA THR A 229 -2.47 19.32 7.99
C THR A 229 -3.01 18.60 6.75
N VAL A 230 -3.42 17.33 6.86
CA VAL A 230 -4.16 16.65 5.77
C VAL A 230 -5.09 15.63 6.39
N ARG A 231 -6.40 15.84 6.22
CA ARG A 231 -7.44 14.97 6.76
C ARG A 231 -7.75 13.88 5.75
N ASN A 232 -7.18 12.69 5.93
CA ASN A 232 -7.76 11.47 5.37
C ASN A 232 -8.23 10.59 6.53
N SER A 233 -9.49 10.16 6.48
CA SER A 233 -10.02 9.21 7.44
C SER A 233 -9.47 7.82 7.11
N VAL A 234 -8.72 7.24 8.04
CA VAL A 234 -8.49 5.80 8.09
C VAL A 234 -9.23 5.31 9.33
N LEU A 235 -10.33 4.58 9.13
CA LEU A 235 -11.16 4.04 10.22
C LEU A 235 -11.67 5.09 11.21
N GLY A 236 -12.03 6.29 10.73
CA GLY A 236 -12.50 7.38 11.61
C GLY A 236 -11.39 8.17 12.32
N HIS A 237 -10.11 7.83 12.10
CA HIS A 237 -8.96 8.58 12.60
C HIS A 237 -8.39 9.49 11.50
N GLU A 238 -8.01 10.72 11.85
CA GLU A 238 -7.31 11.64 10.94
C GLU A 238 -5.83 11.27 10.87
N VAL A 239 -5.36 10.86 9.68
CA VAL A 239 -3.96 10.50 9.45
C VAL A 239 -3.35 11.38 8.35
N GLY A 240 -2.26 12.05 8.67
CA GLY A 240 -1.46 12.83 7.72
C GLY A 240 -0.40 11.97 7.04
N TYR A 241 -0.20 12.18 5.74
CA TYR A 241 0.84 11.52 4.96
C TYR A 241 1.75 12.56 4.30
N ARG A 242 3.01 12.20 4.10
CA ARG A 242 3.97 12.99 3.32
C ARG A 242 4.74 12.07 2.39
N PHE A 243 5.03 12.57 1.20
CA PHE A 243 5.98 11.93 0.32
C PHE A 243 7.41 12.35 0.71
N ASP A 244 8.26 11.37 1.03
CA ASP A 244 9.67 11.58 1.33
C ASP A 244 10.50 11.16 0.10
N PRO A 245 10.88 12.13 -0.76
CA PRO A 245 11.66 11.83 -1.94
C PRO A 245 13.10 11.41 -1.59
N GLU A 246 13.64 11.71 -0.40
CA GLU A 246 15.02 11.35 -0.06
C GLU A 246 15.15 9.87 0.28
N LYS A 247 14.19 9.32 1.04
CA LYS A 247 14.02 7.87 1.23
C LYS A 247 13.78 7.14 -0.09
N TYR A 248 13.19 7.84 -1.05
CA TYR A 248 12.98 7.36 -2.41
C TYR A 248 14.27 7.38 -3.26
N LEU A 249 15.03 8.49 -3.23
CA LEU A 249 16.26 8.71 -4.01
C LEU A 249 17.44 7.85 -3.55
N ALA A 250 17.57 7.58 -2.24
CA ALA A 250 18.62 6.70 -1.70
C ALA A 250 18.51 5.24 -2.20
N ALA A 251 17.37 4.87 -2.77
CA ALA A 251 17.10 3.53 -3.28
C ALA A 251 16.98 3.45 -4.81
N MET A 252 17.51 4.46 -5.53
CA MET A 252 17.60 4.52 -6.99
C MET A 252 19.05 4.36 -7.48
N PRO A 253 19.42 3.25 -8.14
CA PRO A 253 20.73 3.13 -8.78
C PRO A 253 20.87 3.90 -10.12
N TYR A 254 19.80 4.50 -10.65
CA TYR A 254 19.76 5.05 -12.02
C TYR A 254 19.76 6.58 -12.14
N LEU A 255 20.06 7.31 -11.07
CA LEU A 255 20.22 8.78 -11.12
C LEU A 255 21.68 9.24 -11.27
N GLU A 256 22.63 8.32 -11.45
CA GLU A 256 23.96 8.62 -11.98
C GLU A 256 23.85 8.95 -13.48
N GLY A 257 23.29 10.11 -13.85
CA GLY A 257 23.42 10.54 -15.24
C GLY A 257 22.55 11.68 -15.75
N GLN A 258 21.29 11.87 -15.33
CA GLN A 258 20.39 12.88 -15.92
C GLN A 258 19.27 13.39 -14.99
N PRO A 259 18.67 14.54 -15.34
CA PRO A 259 18.81 15.77 -14.55
C PRO A 259 18.21 15.62 -13.15
N LYS A 260 19.02 16.00 -12.15
CA LYS A 260 18.57 16.26 -10.78
C LYS A 260 17.25 17.04 -10.87
N ILE A 261 16.20 16.53 -10.22
CA ILE A 261 15.03 17.34 -9.86
C ILE A 261 15.60 18.65 -9.31
N SER A 262 15.40 19.76 -10.03
CA SER A 262 16.11 21.00 -9.72
C SER A 262 15.82 21.38 -8.27
N GLY A 263 16.80 22.00 -7.59
CA GLY A 263 16.62 22.45 -6.21
C GLY A 263 15.36 23.29 -6.01
N GLU A 264 14.90 23.99 -7.05
CA GLU A 264 13.62 24.72 -7.06
C GLU A 264 12.38 23.83 -7.00
N VAL A 265 12.35 22.69 -7.70
CA VAL A 265 11.23 21.74 -7.63
C VAL A 265 11.19 21.10 -6.25
N ARG A 266 12.36 20.80 -5.67
CA ARG A 266 12.48 20.30 -4.29
C ARG A 266 11.98 21.33 -3.26
N ALA A 267 12.38 22.61 -3.38
CA ALA A 267 11.89 23.66 -2.50
C ALA A 267 10.37 23.87 -2.63
N ARG A 268 9.82 23.92 -3.85
CA ARG A 268 8.38 24.21 -4.04
C ARG A 268 7.43 23.05 -3.73
N LEU A 269 7.91 21.80 -3.78
CA LEU A 269 7.11 20.62 -3.42
C LEU A 269 6.99 20.40 -1.91
N PHE A 270 7.95 20.89 -1.13
CA PHE A 270 8.09 20.55 0.29
C PHE A 270 8.16 21.76 1.23
N ASP A 271 8.44 22.96 0.74
CA ASP A 271 8.28 24.22 1.47
C ASP A 271 6.95 24.89 1.08
N GLN A 272 5.85 24.34 1.59
CA GLN A 272 4.65 25.16 1.86
C GLN A 272 4.26 24.91 3.31
N SER A 273 4.88 25.72 4.17
CA SER A 273 4.42 26.06 5.51
C SER A 273 3.00 26.62 5.50
#